data_AF-A0AAW1VHH2-F1
#
_entry.id   AF-A0AAW1VHH2-F1
#
_cell.length_a   1.000
_cell.length_b   1.000
_cell.length_c   1.000
_cell.angle_alpha   90.00
_cell.angle_beta   90.00
_cell.angle_gamma   90.00
#
_symmetry.space_group_name_H-M   'P 1'
#
loop_
_entity.id
_entity.type
_entity.pdbx_description
1 polymer ?
#
loop_
_entity_poly.entity_id
_entity_poly.type
_entity_poly.pdbx_seq_one_letter_code
_entity_poly.pdbx_strand_id
1 'polypeptide(L)'
;MNETERISRIILKIARGPLTVLELTEFYTLITGASIPHEDLGYWILTDYLTSLPHILSLERRFNDFDGIVIPNEPEEDNRSGTYSFSSYETIPDLIR
;
A
#
# COMPACT_ATOMS: atom_id res chain seq x y z
N MET A 1 9.80 -10.78 7.28
CA MET A 1 9.31 -10.25 6.00
C MET A 1 10.12 -10.91 4.90
N ASN A 2 9.48 -11.72 4.07
CA ASN A 2 10.16 -12.42 2.97
C ASN A 2 10.38 -11.46 1.77
N GLU A 3 11.14 -11.89 0.75
CA GLU A 3 11.46 -11.04 -0.40
C GLU A 3 10.21 -10.68 -1.23
N THR A 4 9.31 -11.64 -1.43
CA THR A 4 8.05 -11.45 -2.16
C THR A 4 7.18 -10.37 -1.49
N GLU A 5 6.99 -10.42 -0.17
CA GLU A 5 6.30 -9.43 0.64
C GLU A 5 6.93 -8.04 0.49
N ARG A 6 8.26 -7.96 0.52
CA ARG A 6 9.00 -6.70 0.36
C ARG A 6 8.73 -6.08 -1.01
N ILE A 7 8.72 -6.89 -2.07
CA ILE A 7 8.48 -6.44 -3.44
C ILE A 7 7.02 -6.03 -3.63
N SER A 8 6.05 -6.81 -3.14
CA SER A 8 4.63 -6.44 -3.15
C SER A 8 4.40 -5.10 -2.46
N ARG A 9 5.05 -4.85 -1.32
CA ARG A 9 4.97 -3.56 -0.63
C ARG A 9 5.56 -2.41 -1.46
N ILE A 10 6.68 -2.63 -2.15
CA ILE A 10 7.29 -1.63 -3.03
C ILE A 10 6.37 -1.29 -4.20
N ILE A 11 5.75 -2.30 -4.83
CA ILE A 11 4.81 -2.09 -5.94
C ILE A 11 3.64 -1.22 -5.51
N LEU A 12 3.02 -1.54 -4.37
CA LEU A 12 1.90 -0.78 -3.84
C LEU A 12 2.28 0.67 -3.51
N LYS A 13 3.51 0.91 -3.04
CA LYS A 13 4.04 2.26 -2.82
C LYS A 13 4.28 3.04 -4.12
N ILE A 14 4.76 2.37 -5.17
CA ILE A 14 5.01 2.99 -6.48
C ILE A 14 3.69 3.34 -7.18
N ALA A 15 2.70 2.45 -7.11
CA ALA A 15 1.39 2.65 -7.72
C ALA A 15 0.57 3.78 -7.08
N ARG A 16 0.88 4.18 -5.84
CA ARG A 16 0.21 5.26 -5.10
C ARG A 16 -1.31 5.10 -5.01
N GLY A 17 -1.80 3.85 -4.97
CA GLY A 17 -3.23 3.59 -4.96
C GLY A 17 -3.60 2.11 -4.95
N PRO A 18 -4.91 1.82 -4.92
CA PRO A 18 -5.41 0.47 -5.08
C PRO A 18 -5.05 -0.06 -6.47
N LEU A 19 -4.65 -1.32 -6.53
CA LEU A 19 -4.36 -2.05 -7.76
C LEU A 19 -5.28 -3.26 -7.87
N THR A 20 -5.56 -3.73 -9.07
CA THR A 20 -6.15 -5.06 -9.20
C THR A 20 -5.12 -6.17 -8.92
N VAL A 21 -5.57 -7.40 -8.67
CA VAL A 21 -4.64 -8.53 -8.49
C VAL A 21 -3.84 -8.77 -9.77
N LEU A 22 -4.46 -8.59 -10.93
CA LEU A 22 -3.76 -8.63 -12.22
C LEU A 22 -2.66 -7.57 -12.31
N GLU A 23 -2.97 -6.30 -12.03
CA GLU A 23 -1.97 -5.21 -12.08
C GLU A 23 -0.80 -5.46 -11.13
N LEU A 24 -1.07 -5.91 -9.90
CA LEU A 24 -0.04 -6.28 -8.94
C LEU A 24 0.89 -7.37 -9.51
N THR A 25 0.31 -8.37 -10.18
CA THR A 25 1.04 -9.49 -10.76
C THR A 25 1.89 -9.05 -11.96
N GLU A 26 1.36 -8.16 -12.80
CA GLU A 26 2.09 -7.57 -13.93
C GLU A 26 3.28 -6.74 -13.45
N PHE A 27 3.08 -5.86 -12.45
CA PHE A 27 4.17 -5.08 -11.86
C PHE A 27 5.22 -5.97 -11.19
N TYR A 28 4.79 -7.02 -10.49
CA TYR A 28 5.72 -7.96 -9.87
C TYR A 28 6.59 -8.65 -10.92
N THR A 29 5.97 -9.11 -12.01
CA THR A 29 6.68 -9.74 -13.12
C THR A 29 7.62 -8.77 -13.82
N LEU A 30 7.20 -7.51 -13.98
CA LEU A 30 8.03 -6.46 -14.57
C LEU A 30 9.31 -6.18 -13.74
N ILE A 31 9.20 -6.20 -12.41
CA ILE A 31 10.32 -5.90 -11.51
C ILE A 31 11.24 -7.10 -11.34
N THR A 32 10.68 -8.30 -11.21
CA THR A 32 11.43 -9.52 -10.84
C THR A 32 11.79 -10.40 -12.02
N GLY A 33 11.13 -10.22 -13.17
CA GLY A 33 11.21 -11.12 -14.31
C GLY A 33 10.49 -12.46 -14.11
N ALA A 34 9.76 -12.63 -13.01
CA ALA A 34 9.09 -13.89 -12.66
C ALA A 34 7.69 -13.65 -12.07
N SER A 35 6.83 -14.68 -12.13
CA SER A 35 5.53 -14.64 -11.48
C SER A 35 5.68 -14.69 -9.95
N ILE A 36 4.65 -14.22 -9.23
CA ILE A 36 4.61 -14.30 -7.75
C ILE A 36 4.63 -15.78 -7.33
N PRO A 37 5.65 -16.23 -6.56
CA PRO A 37 5.85 -17.64 -6.22
C PRO A 37 4.94 -18.09 -5.07
N HIS A 38 3.63 -17.90 -5.19
CA HIS A 38 2.66 -18.22 -4.14
C HIS A 38 2.58 -19.74 -3.85
N GLU A 39 2.78 -20.58 -4.86
CA GLU A 39 2.85 -22.05 -4.68
C GLU A 39 4.06 -22.48 -3.85
N ASP A 40 5.23 -21.88 -4.09
CA ASP A 40 6.46 -22.14 -3.32
C ASP A 40 6.33 -21.69 -1.86
N LEU A 41 5.45 -20.70 -1.62
CA LEU A 41 5.10 -20.21 -0.29
C LEU A 41 4.01 -21.04 0.39
N GLY A 42 3.49 -22.09 -0.26
CA GLY A 42 2.51 -23.02 0.30
C GLY A 42 1.05 -22.65 0.07
N TYR A 43 0.76 -21.71 -0.85
CA TYR A 43 -0.60 -21.28 -1.17
C TYR A 43 -1.04 -21.86 -2.51
N TRP A 44 -2.26 -22.40 -2.57
CA TRP A 44 -2.83 -22.94 -3.82
C TRP A 44 -3.29 -21.88 -4.81
N ILE A 45 -3.66 -20.70 -4.31
CA ILE A 45 -4.18 -19.60 -5.12
C ILE A 45 -3.52 -18.30 -4.67
N LEU A 46 -3.17 -17.43 -5.61
CA LEU A 46 -2.56 -16.13 -5.33
C LEU A 46 -3.40 -15.27 -4.36
N THR A 47 -4.73 -15.32 -4.46
CA THR A 47 -5.61 -14.56 -3.56
C THR A 47 -5.54 -15.04 -2.11
N ASP A 48 -5.30 -16.34 -1.88
CA ASP A 48 -5.06 -16.88 -0.53
C ASP A 48 -3.74 -16.37 0.04
N TYR A 49 -2.70 -16.26 -0.81
CA TYR A 49 -1.44 -15.62 -0.42
C TYR A 49 -1.66 -14.15 -0.06
N LEU A 50 -2.32 -13.38 -0.90
CA LEU A 50 -2.55 -11.94 -0.66
C LEU A 50 -3.40 -11.69 0.60
N THR A 51 -4.45 -12.49 0.83
CA THR A 51 -5.27 -12.38 2.05
C THR A 51 -4.51 -12.74 3.32
N SER A 52 -3.44 -13.54 3.21
CA SER A 52 -2.57 -13.86 4.36
C SER A 52 -1.61 -12.73 4.76
N LEU A 53 -1.58 -11.63 4.00
CA LEU A 53 -0.72 -10.47 4.23
C LEU A 53 -1.49 -9.20 4.70
N PRO A 54 -2.34 -9.29 5.75
CA PRO A 54 -3.15 -8.15 6.19
C PRO A 54 -2.30 -6.99 6.72
N HIS A 55 -1.03 -7.22 7.05
CA HIS A 55 -0.10 -6.20 7.52
C HIS A 55 0.58 -5.41 6.38
N ILE A 56 0.35 -5.80 5.12
CA ILE A 56 0.89 -5.14 3.92
C ILE A 56 -0.24 -4.59 3.07
N LEU A 57 -1.34 -5.34 2.95
CA LEU A 57 -2.43 -5.03 2.04
C LEU A 57 -3.77 -5.53 2.57
N SER A 58 -4.85 -4.93 2.08
CA SER A 58 -6.22 -5.42 2.21
C SER A 58 -6.70 -5.88 0.84
N LEU A 59 -7.40 -7.03 0.77
CA LEU A 59 -7.99 -7.53 -0.46
C LEU A 59 -9.51 -7.35 -0.41
N GLU A 60 -10.03 -6.49 -1.26
CA GLU A 60 -11.47 -6.31 -1.46
C GLU A 60 -11.94 -7.06 -2.71
N ARG A 61 -12.95 -7.92 -2.56
CA ARG A 61 -13.62 -8.55 -3.72
C ARG A 61 -14.77 -7.67 -4.16
N ARG A 62 -14.73 -7.12 -5.37
CA ARG A 62 -15.90 -6.47 -5.97
C ARG A 62 -16.83 -7.53 -6.53
N PHE A 63 -18.10 -7.49 -6.14
CA PHE A 63 -19.12 -8.49 -6.52
C PHE A 63 -19.30 -8.68 -8.05
N ASN A 64 -18.80 -7.77 -8.88
CA ASN A 64 -18.92 -7.80 -10.34
C ASN A 64 -17.58 -7.94 -11.08
N ASP A 65 -16.44 -7.86 -10.40
CA ASP A 65 -15.13 -8.11 -11.00
C ASP A 65 -14.65 -9.48 -10.55
N PHE A 66 -14.30 -10.34 -11.51
CA PHE A 66 -13.58 -11.58 -11.22
C PHE A 66 -12.18 -11.30 -10.65
N ASP A 67 -11.75 -10.04 -10.69
CA ASP A 67 -10.49 -9.56 -10.17
C ASP A 67 -10.69 -8.87 -8.80
N GLY A 68 -9.81 -9.19 -7.85
CA GLY A 68 -9.79 -8.55 -6.54
C GLY A 68 -9.08 -7.21 -6.60
N ILE A 69 -9.38 -6.31 -5.66
CA ILE A 69 -8.66 -5.06 -5.50
C ILE A 69 -7.75 -5.17 -4.28
N VAL A 70 -6.47 -4.93 -4.50
CA VAL A 70 -5.41 -4.88 -3.52
C VAL A 70 -5.22 -3.43 -3.10
N ILE A 71 -5.47 -3.16 -1.83
CA ILE A 71 -5.32 -1.82 -1.22
C ILE A 71 -4.09 -1.88 -0.31
N PRO A 72 -3.13 -0.95 -0.42
CA PRO A 72 -2.02 -0.88 0.53
C PRO A 72 -2.56 -0.67 1.94
N ASN A 73 -2.19 -1.57 2.86
CA ASN A 73 -2.42 -1.38 4.28
C ASN A 73 -1.15 -0.73 4.82
N GLU A 74 -1.04 0.58 4.61
CA GLU A 74 -0.03 1.33 5.32
C GLU A 74 -0.47 1.36 6.79
N PRO A 75 0.36 0.93 7.76
CA PRO A 75 0.18 1.54 9.07
C PRO A 75 0.31 3.04 8.79
N GLU A 76 -0.69 3.82 9.18
CA GLU A 76 -0.52 5.27 9.30
C GLU A 76 0.88 5.42 9.92
N GLU A 77 1.83 5.97 9.14
CA GLU A 77 3.01 6.50 9.78
C GLU A 77 2.41 7.53 10.73
N ASP A 78 2.35 7.14 12.00
CA ASP A 78 2.14 8.01 13.13
C ASP A 78 2.99 9.22 12.79
N ASN A 79 2.29 10.28 12.35
CA ASN A 79 2.88 11.56 12.11
C ASN A 79 3.27 12.08 13.51
N ARG A 80 4.32 11.49 14.08
CA ARG A 80 5.36 12.20 14.82
C ARG A 80 6.19 13.05 13.84
N SER A 81 5.58 13.59 12.80
CA SER A 81 5.90 14.95 12.40
C SER A 81 5.19 15.81 13.42
N GLY A 82 5.94 16.25 14.43
CA GLY A 82 5.41 17.13 15.44
C GLY A 82 4.55 18.19 14.77
N THR A 83 3.34 18.33 15.28
CA THR A 83 2.75 19.66 15.34
C THR A 83 3.76 20.52 16.10
N TYR A 84 4.72 21.08 15.38
CA TYR A 84 4.97 22.48 15.56
C TYR A 84 3.59 23.11 15.40
N SER A 85 2.93 23.32 16.55
CA SER A 85 1.98 24.38 16.70
C SER A 85 2.71 25.63 16.22
N PHE A 86 2.56 25.96 14.95
CA PHE A 86 2.57 27.34 14.53
C PHE A 86 1.26 27.95 15.03
N SER A 87 1.20 28.07 16.35
CA SER A 87 0.40 29.04 17.07
C SER A 87 1.03 30.39 16.80
N SER A 88 0.80 30.96 15.61
CA SER A 88 1.24 32.33 15.30
C SER A 88 0.35 33.00 14.25
N TYR A 89 -0.93 33.22 14.55
CA TYR A 89 -1.68 34.37 14.02
C TYR A 89 -2.66 34.94 15.04
N GLU A 90 -2.26 34.99 16.30
CA GLU A 90 -2.56 36.12 17.18
C GLU A 90 -1.18 36.50 17.71
N THR A 91 -0.64 37.70 17.63
CA THR A 91 -1.13 39.06 17.43
C THR A 91 0.14 39.89 17.55
N ILE A 92 0.45 40.90 16.74
CA ILE A 92 0.89 42.23 17.24
C ILE A 92 0.73 43.31 16.11
N PRO A 93 0.76 44.62 16.39
CA PRO A 93 -0.42 45.48 16.47
C PRO A 93 -0.32 46.72 15.55
N ASP A 94 -1.35 47.56 15.59
CA ASP A 94 -1.37 49.02 15.42
C ASP A 94 -0.38 49.78 14.50
N LEU A 95 -0.97 50.76 13.80
CA LEU A 95 -0.46 52.12 13.56
C LEU A 95 0.27 52.43 12.22
N ILE A 96 -0.24 53.50 11.58
CA ILE A 96 0.39 54.41 10.56
C ILE A 96 0.38 53.85 9.11
N ARG A 97 -0.43 54.35 8.16
CA ARG A 97 -0.53 55.74 7.70
C ARG A 97 -1.80 55.99 6.88
#